data_AF-A0A2V6NB62-F1
#
_entry.id   AF-A0A2V6NB62-F1
#
_cell.length_a   1.000
_cell.length_b   1.000
_cell.length_c   1.000
_cell.angle_alpha   90.00
_cell.angle_beta   90.00
_cell.angle_gamma   90.00
#
_symmetry.space_group_name_H-M   'P 1'
#
loop_
_entity.id
_entity.type
_entity.pdbx_description
1 polymer ?
#
loop_
_entity_poly.entity_id
_entity_poly.type
_entity_poly.pdbx_seq_one_letter_code
_entity_poly.pdbx_strand_id
1 'polypeptide(L)'
;GVNWIVGLLTYRNKKLEALIEGRPEVLIRDGKLFQQTLEHAKLTRHEVMTALREAGCASIEEVRAALLENDGSISVIPKSK
;
A
#
# COMPACT_ATOMS: atom_id res chain seq x y z
N GLY A 1 27.30 19.50 -19.65
CA GLY A 1 26.78 20.17 -18.43
C GLY A 1 25.35 19.76 -18.14
N VAL A 2 24.39 20.35 -18.84
CA VAL A 2 22.94 20.21 -18.56
C VAL A 2 22.42 18.77 -18.73
N ASN A 3 22.84 18.05 -19.80
CA ASN A 3 22.36 16.68 -20.05
C ASN A 3 22.78 15.67 -18.95
N TRP A 4 23.93 15.90 -18.32
CA TRP A 4 24.42 15.05 -17.23
C TRP A 4 23.62 15.27 -15.93
N ILE A 5 23.23 16.52 -15.67
CA ILE A 5 22.37 16.89 -14.54
C ILE A 5 20.96 16.32 -14.73
N VAL A 6 20.38 16.45 -15.92
CA VAL A 6 19.06 15.87 -16.26
C VAL A 6 19.09 14.34 -16.14
N GLY A 7 20.17 13.70 -16.61
CA GLY A 7 20.38 12.26 -16.44
C GLY A 7 20.46 11.84 -14.98
N LEU A 8 21.19 12.59 -14.15
CA LEU A 8 21.35 12.31 -12.71
C LEU A 8 20.03 12.49 -11.94
N LEU A 9 19.26 13.54 -12.26
CA LEU A 9 17.94 13.79 -11.67
C LEU A 9 16.94 12.68 -12.04
N THR A 10 16.89 12.31 -13.32
CA THR A 10 16.01 11.23 -13.80
C THR A 10 16.35 9.90 -13.16
N TYR A 11 17.64 9.56 -13.05
CA TYR A 11 18.10 8.32 -12.43
C TYR A 11 17.81 8.28 -10.92
N ARG A 12 17.96 9.40 -10.21
CA ARG A 12 17.60 9.50 -8.80
C ARG A 12 16.09 9.35 -8.60
N ASN A 13 15.26 9.94 -9.46
CA ASN A 13 13.81 9.76 -9.41
C ASN A 13 13.43 8.28 -9.61
N LYS A 14 13.98 7.59 -10.62
CA LYS A 14 13.71 6.17 -10.84
C LYS A 14 14.16 5.28 -9.68
N LYS A 15 15.29 5.60 -9.03
CA LYS A 15 15.73 4.89 -7.82
C LYS A 15 14.82 5.15 -6.62
N LEU A 16 14.32 6.38 -6.49
CA LEU A 16 13.38 6.74 -5.44
C LEU A 16 12.03 6.05 -5.66
N GLU A 17 11.55 6.03 -6.89
CA GLU A 17 10.35 5.34 -7.36
C GLU A 17 10.45 3.83 -7.08
N ALA A 18 11.55 3.18 -7.47
CA ALA A 18 11.79 1.76 -7.17
C ALA A 18 11.95 1.47 -5.66
N LEU A 19 12.40 2.43 -4.85
CA LEU A 19 12.49 2.27 -3.39
C LEU A 19 11.12 2.42 -2.72
N ILE A 20 10.23 3.22 -3.32
CA ILE A 20 8.83 3.37 -2.92
C ILE A 20 8.04 2.11 -3.33
N GLU A 21 8.23 1.61 -4.55
CA GLU A 21 7.65 0.35 -5.04
C GLU A 21 8.09 -0.89 -4.25
N GLY A 22 9.18 -0.80 -3.47
CA GLY A 22 9.77 -1.91 -2.74
C GLY A 22 9.32 -2.05 -1.28
N ARG A 23 8.49 -1.16 -0.74
CA ARG A 23 8.01 -1.25 0.65
C ARG A 23 6.50 -1.46 0.67
N PRO A 24 5.99 -2.45 1.44
CA PRO A 24 4.56 -2.61 1.59
C PRO A 24 3.92 -1.35 2.17
N GLU A 25 2.79 -0.94 1.58
CA GLU A 25 2.07 0.26 1.98
C GLU A 25 0.93 -0.07 2.95
N VAL A 26 0.80 0.72 4.02
CA VAL A 26 -0.26 0.50 5.02
C VAL A 26 -1.60 1.01 4.50
N LEU A 27 -2.54 0.09 4.25
CA LEU A 27 -3.92 0.38 3.85
C LEU A 27 -4.82 0.58 5.07
N ILE A 28 -4.67 -0.27 6.10
CA ILE A 28 -5.45 -0.21 7.35
C ILE A 28 -4.51 -0.37 8.54
N ARG A 29 -4.75 0.39 9.61
CA ARG A 29 -4.14 0.17 10.93
C ARG A 29 -5.16 0.39 12.04
N ASP A 30 -5.29 -0.60 12.92
CA ASP A 30 -6.17 -0.61 14.09
C ASP A 30 -7.63 -0.21 13.82
N GLY A 31 -8.15 -0.57 12.64
CA GLY A 31 -9.50 -0.21 12.21
C GLY A 31 -9.63 1.14 11.52
N LYS A 32 -8.51 1.81 11.21
CA LYS A 32 -8.50 3.05 10.43
C LYS A 32 -8.01 2.79 9.00
N LEU A 33 -8.84 3.09 8.01
CA LEU A 33 -8.50 3.05 6.60
C LEU A 33 -7.73 4.31 6.17
N PHE A 34 -6.63 4.13 5.46
CA PHE A 34 -5.78 5.21 4.95
C PHE A 34 -6.19 5.51 3.51
N GLN A 35 -7.21 6.36 3.36
CA GLN A 35 -7.81 6.67 2.06
C GLN A 35 -6.80 7.20 1.03
N GLN A 36 -5.83 8.00 1.47
CA GLN A 36 -4.77 8.53 0.59
C GLN A 36 -3.88 7.42 0.03
N THR A 37 -3.59 6.38 0.81
CA THR A 37 -2.82 5.21 0.35
C THR A 37 -3.59 4.48 -0.75
N LEU A 38 -4.91 4.30 -0.57
CA LEU A 38 -5.76 3.69 -1.59
C LEU A 38 -5.75 4.49 -2.91
N GLU A 39 -5.84 5.81 -2.82
CA GLU A 39 -5.81 6.70 -4.00
C GLU A 39 -4.48 6.60 -4.76
N HIS A 40 -3.34 6.64 -4.05
CA HIS A 40 -2.02 6.50 -4.67
C HIS A 40 -1.82 5.11 -5.29
N ALA A 41 -2.28 4.07 -4.61
CA ALA A 41 -2.23 2.69 -5.08
C ALA A 41 -3.30 2.34 -6.14
N LYS A 42 -4.20 3.28 -6.48
CA LYS A 42 -5.37 3.07 -7.35
C LYS A 42 -6.27 1.90 -6.92
N LEU A 43 -6.36 1.67 -5.62
CA LEU A 43 -7.22 0.67 -5.02
C LEU A 43 -8.58 1.24 -4.66
N THR A 44 -9.63 0.50 -4.97
CA THR A 44 -10.98 0.80 -4.50
C THR A 44 -11.18 0.28 -3.09
N ARG A 45 -12.09 0.91 -2.35
CA ARG A 45 -12.53 0.39 -1.05
C ARG A 45 -13.12 -1.02 -1.19
N HIS A 46 -13.72 -1.35 -2.33
CA HIS A 46 -14.28 -2.67 -2.57
C HIS A 46 -13.20 -3.76 -2.59
N GLU A 47 -12.09 -3.54 -3.29
CA GLU A 47 -10.96 -4.47 -3.34
C GLU A 47 -10.36 -4.72 -1.95
N VAL A 48 -10.16 -3.66 -1.17
CA VAL A 48 -9.68 -3.80 0.22
C VAL A 48 -10.67 -4.63 1.05
N MET A 49 -11.97 -4.32 0.98
CA MET A 49 -12.99 -5.07 1.74
C MET A 49 -13.09 -6.53 1.30
N THR A 50 -12.83 -6.85 0.03
CA THR A 50 -12.79 -8.23 -0.46
C THR A 50 -11.62 -8.99 0.16
N ALA A 51 -10.42 -8.41 0.17
CA ALA A 51 -9.25 -9.01 0.83
C ALA A 51 -9.49 -9.22 2.34
N LEU A 52 -10.16 -8.28 3.02
CA LEU A 52 -10.53 -8.46 4.43
C LEU A 52 -11.43 -9.68 4.64
N ARG A 53 -12.45 -9.87 3.79
CA ARG A 53 -13.37 -11.01 3.89
C ARG A 53 -12.68 -12.33 3.62
N GLU A 54 -11.77 -12.38 2.64
CA GLU A 54 -10.95 -13.56 2.36
C GLU A 54 -10.08 -13.95 3.56
N ALA A 55 -9.62 -12.96 4.33
CA ALA A 55 -8.90 -13.15 5.59
C ALA A 55 -9.82 -13.37 6.82
N GLY A 56 -11.14 -13.49 6.64
CA GLY A 56 -12.10 -13.75 7.71
C GLY A 56 -12.50 -12.53 8.55
N CYS A 57 -12.17 -11.31 8.11
CA CYS A 57 -12.60 -10.06 8.74
C CYS A 57 -13.84 -9.51 8.01
N ALA A 58 -14.95 -9.35 8.72
CA ALA A 58 -16.20 -8.81 8.18
C ALA A 58 -16.17 -7.28 8.04
N SER A 59 -15.35 -6.60 8.84
CA SER A 59 -15.26 -5.15 8.85
C SER A 59 -13.83 -4.65 9.08
N ILE A 60 -13.62 -3.35 8.83
CA ILE A 60 -12.30 -2.70 9.00
C ILE A 60 -11.91 -2.72 10.48
N GLU A 61 -12.87 -2.59 11.39
CA GLU A 61 -12.67 -2.52 12.84
C GLU A 61 -12.04 -3.80 13.42
N GLU A 62 -12.22 -4.94 12.76
CA GLU A 62 -11.65 -6.24 13.12
C GLU A 62 -10.17 -6.39 12.72
N VAL A 63 -9.62 -5.43 11.97
CA VAL A 63 -8.29 -5.50 11.36
C VAL A 63 -7.27 -4.73 12.21
N ARG A 64 -6.16 -5.39 12.58
CA ARG A 64 -5.00 -4.74 13.20
C ARG A 64 -4.16 -4.05 12.13
N ALA A 65 -3.88 -4.73 11.02
CA ALA A 65 -3.17 -4.15 9.89
C ALA A 65 -3.63 -4.77 8.57
N ALA A 66 -3.68 -3.97 7.51
CA ALA A 66 -3.71 -4.46 6.14
C ALA A 66 -2.62 -3.74 5.33
N LEU A 67 -1.82 -4.50 4.58
CA LEU A 67 -0.69 -4.00 3.81
C LEU A 67 -0.90 -4.32 2.33
N LEU A 68 -0.60 -3.38 1.46
CA LEU A 68 -0.38 -3.62 0.04
C LEU A 68 1.06 -4.09 -0.14
N GLU A 69 1.25 -5.35 -0.51
CA GLU A 69 2.55 -5.93 -0.79
C GLU A 69 3.07 -5.49 -2.17
N ASN A 70 4.39 -5.64 -2.40
CA ASN A 70 5.03 -5.20 -3.65
C ASN A 70 4.53 -5.97 -4.90
N ASP A 71 3.93 -7.15 -4.71
CA ASP A 71 3.32 -7.94 -5.78
C ASP A 71 1.86 -7.55 -6.08
N GLY A 72 1.33 -6.53 -5.37
CA GLY A 72 -0.04 -6.06 -5.49
C GLY A 72 -1.04 -6.84 -4.65
N SER A 73 -0.61 -7.86 -3.91
CA SER A 73 -1.48 -8.58 -2.98
C SER A 73 -1.76 -7.75 -1.72
N ILE A 74 -2.89 -8.03 -1.06
CA ILE A 74 -3.23 -7.40 0.22
C ILE A 74 -3.08 -8.44 1.32
N SER A 75 -2.11 -8.25 2.21
CA SER A 75 -1.98 -9.05 3.42
C SER A 75 -2.82 -8.45 4.54
N VAL A 76 -3.48 -9.30 5.34
CA VAL A 76 -4.40 -8.87 6.41
C VAL A 76 -4.02 -9.54 7.71
N ILE A 77 -3.88 -8.73 8.76
CA ILE A 77 -3.60 -9.15 10.12
C ILE A 77 -4.85 -8.82 10.97
N PRO A 78 -5.65 -9.82 11.37
CA PRO A 78 -6.79 -9.60 12.26
C PRO A 78 -6.35 -9.12 13.65
N LYS A 79 -7.24 -8.42 14.35
CA LYS A 79 -7.07 -8.19 15.79
C LYS A 79 -7.18 -9.53 16.53
N SER A 80 -6.36 -9.71 17.57
CA SER A 80 -6.56 -10.80 18.50
C SER A 80 -7.91 -10.63 19.18
N LYS A 81 -8.70 -11.70 19.26
CA LYS A 81 -9.92 -11.73 20.07
C LYS A 81 -9.59 -11.59 21.55
#